data_AF-A0AAD8FA65-F1
#
_entry.id   AF-A0AAD8FA65-F1
#
_cell.length_a   1.000
_cell.length_b   1.000
_cell.length_c   1.000
_cell.angle_alpha   90.00
_cell.angle_beta   90.00
_cell.angle_gamma   90.00
#
_symmetry.space_group_name_H-M   'P 1'
#
loop_
_entity.id
_entity.type
_entity.pdbx_description
1 polymer ?
#
loop_
_entity_poly.entity_id
_entity_poly.type
_entity_poly.pdbx_seq_one_letter_code
_entity_poly.pdbx_strand_id
1 'polypeptide(L)' 'KMWPSLQHGLSTVLGKGYTKSVSRAWRRLYSYICLQMKIGMDNPDLIVDIYDDLSES' A
#
# COMPACT_ATOMS: atom_id res chain seq x y z
N LYS A 1 14.04 -3.67 -3.22
CA LYS A 1 12.55 -3.84 -3.16
C LYS A 1 12.19 -4.43 -1.79
N MET A 2 11.35 -3.77 -0.98
CA MET A 2 11.10 -4.16 0.42
C MET A 2 10.03 -5.24 0.61
N TRP A 3 9.27 -5.56 -0.45
CA TRP A 3 8.17 -6.53 -0.40
C TRP A 3 8.50 -7.87 0.30
N PRO A 4 9.66 -8.53 0.07
CA PRO A 4 9.96 -9.80 0.73
C PRO A 4 9.98 -9.71 2.26
N SER A 5 10.58 -8.66 2.81
CA SER A 5 10.63 -8.42 4.26
C SER A 5 9.25 -8.11 4.83
N LEU A 6 8.45 -7.31 4.11
CA LEU A 6 7.08 -6.99 4.50
C LEU A 6 6.19 -8.25 4.48
N GLN A 7 6.31 -9.07 3.45
CA GLN A 7 5.60 -10.34 3.32
C GLN A 7 5.95 -11.28 4.47
N HIS A 8 7.21 -11.37 4.85
CA HIS A 8 7.64 -12.16 6.00
C HIS A 8 7.00 -11.65 7.30
N GLY A 9 7.11 -10.35 7.58
CA GLY A 9 6.51 -9.74 8.78
C GLY A 9 5.00 -9.93 8.85
N LEU A 10 4.28 -9.68 7.74
CA LEU A 10 2.83 -9.88 7.66
C LEU A 10 2.44 -11.35 7.89
N SER A 11 3.19 -12.30 7.31
CA SER A 11 2.96 -13.72 7.53
C SER A 11 3.17 -14.13 8.98
N THR A 12 4.17 -13.55 9.65
CA THR A 12 4.47 -13.83 11.06
C THR A 12 3.40 -13.26 11.99
N VAL A 13 2.98 -12.02 11.79
CA VAL A 13 2.00 -11.34 12.65
C VAL A 13 0.59 -11.88 12.46
N LEU A 14 0.17 -12.09 11.21
CA LEU A 14 -1.19 -12.54 10.90
C LEU A 14 -1.33 -14.06 10.97
N GLY A 15 -0.22 -14.81 10.94
CA GLY A 15 -0.19 -16.27 11.08
C GLY A 15 -1.17 -16.96 10.13
N LYS A 16 -2.10 -17.74 10.69
CA LYS A 16 -3.14 -18.46 9.93
C LYS A 16 -4.09 -17.53 9.17
N GLY A 17 -4.23 -16.29 9.60
CA GLY A 17 -5.03 -15.26 8.92
C GLY A 17 -4.36 -14.70 7.66
N TYR A 18 -3.07 -14.97 7.45
CA TYR A 18 -2.36 -14.55 6.24
C TYR A 18 -2.66 -15.48 5.05
N THR A 19 -3.92 -15.49 4.63
CA THR A 19 -4.37 -16.27 3.49
C THR A 19 -3.83 -15.71 2.18
N LYS A 20 -3.96 -16.48 1.09
CA LYS A 20 -3.56 -16.04 -0.25
C LYS A 20 -4.28 -14.77 -0.70
N SER A 21 -5.54 -14.58 -0.32
CA SER A 21 -6.30 -13.36 -0.64
C SER A 21 -5.77 -12.17 0.15
N VAL A 22 -5.49 -12.33 1.45
CA VAL A 22 -4.93 -11.29 2.32
C VAL A 22 -3.54 -10.89 1.83
N SER A 23 -2.67 -11.84 1.49
CA SER A 23 -1.34 -11.55 0.92
C SER A 23 -1.45 -10.76 -0.39
N ARG A 24 -2.41 -11.11 -1.27
CA ARG A 24 -2.63 -10.39 -2.53
C ARG A 24 -3.15 -8.96 -2.29
N ALA A 25 -4.02 -8.76 -1.31
CA ALA A 25 -4.51 -7.44 -0.92
C ALA A 25 -3.36 -6.55 -0.41
N TRP A 26 -2.53 -7.06 0.49
CA TRP A 26 -1.33 -6.36 0.96
C TRP A 26 -0.34 -6.04 -0.15
N ARG A 27 -0.18 -6.94 -1.13
CA ARG A 27 0.69 -6.70 -2.28
C ARG A 27 0.19 -5.57 -3.17
N ARG A 28 -1.14 -5.47 -3.35
CA ARG A 28 -1.76 -4.37 -4.10
C ARG A 28 -1.57 -3.05 -3.37
N LEU A 29 -1.82 -3.03 -2.05
CA LEU A 29 -1.62 -1.84 -1.22
C LEU A 29 -0.16 -1.37 -1.25
N TYR A 30 0.81 -2.29 -1.07
CA TYR A 30 2.24 -1.97 -1.18
C TYR A 30 2.58 -1.35 -2.53
N SER A 31 2.07 -1.94 -3.62
CA SER A 31 2.33 -1.43 -4.97
C SER A 31 1.75 -0.03 -5.18
N TYR A 32 0.54 0.22 -4.65
CA TYR A 32 -0.09 1.53 -4.67
C TYR A 32 0.71 2.56 -3.88
N ILE A 33 1.14 2.26 -2.66
CA ILE A 33 1.97 3.15 -1.84
C ILE A 33 3.27 3.50 -2.58
N CYS A 34 3.97 2.50 -3.13
CA CYS A 34 5.18 2.76 -3.91
C CYS A 34 4.92 3.64 -5.14
N LEU A 35 3.77 3.48 -5.80
CA LEU A 35 3.38 4.31 -6.92
C LEU A 35 3.14 5.76 -6.48
N GLN A 36 2.40 5.97 -5.39
CA GLN A 36 2.13 7.31 -4.86
C GLN A 36 3.43 8.01 -4.41
N MET A 37 4.32 7.29 -3.73
CA MET A 37 5.65 7.80 -3.37
C MET A 37 6.44 8.21 -4.60
N LYS A 38 6.44 7.37 -5.65
CA LYS A 38 7.12 7.71 -6.90
C LYS A 38 6.52 8.96 -7.55
N ILE A 39 5.19 9.05 -7.62
CA ILE A 39 4.49 10.23 -8.19
C ILE A 39 4.88 11.50 -7.44
N GLY A 40 4.87 11.47 -6.10
CA GLY A 40 5.26 12.62 -5.28
C GLY A 40 6.75 12.97 -5.39
N MET A 41 7.63 11.98 -5.56
CA MET A 41 9.05 12.25 -5.83
C MET A 41 9.28 12.86 -7.20
N ASP A 42 8.55 12.38 -8.22
CA ASP A 42 8.66 12.87 -9.59
C ASP A 42 7.98 14.25 -9.75
N ASN A 43 7.01 14.59 -8.89
CA ASN A 43 6.24 15.84 -8.92
C ASN A 43 6.12 16.43 -7.50
N PRO A 44 7.17 17.07 -6.97
CA PRO A 44 7.19 17.54 -5.58
C PRO A 44 6.16 18.64 -5.28
N ASP A 45 5.71 19.38 -6.30
CA ASP A 45 4.70 20.43 -6.18
C ASP A 45 3.26 19.93 -6.39
N LEU A 46 3.06 18.62 -6.55
CA LEU A 46 1.74 18.03 -6.73
C LEU A 46 0.91 18.21 -5.45
N ILE A 47 -0.12 19.05 -5.51
CA ILE A 47 -1.11 19.20 -4.44
C ILE A 47 -1.98 17.94 -4.45
N VAL A 48 -1.79 17.06 -3.47
CA VAL A 48 -2.62 15.89 -3.28
C VAL A 48 -3.80 16.29 -2.40
N ASP A 49 -4.98 16.44 -2.99
CA ASP A 49 -6.21 16.71 -2.24
C ASP A 49 -6.74 15.39 -1.66
N ILE A 50 -6.51 15.17 -0.35
CA ILE A 50 -6.88 13.94 0.35
C ILE A 50 -8.36 13.94 0.76
N TYR A 51 -9.07 15.04 0.53
CA TYR A 51 -10.44 15.27 1.03
C TYR A 51 -11.56 15.05 0.00
N ASP A 52 -11.25 14.97 -1.29
CA ASP A 52 -12.27 14.85 -2.35
C ASP A 52 -12.99 13.48 -2.37
N ASP A 53 -12.43 12.44 -1.74
CA ASP A 53 -12.98 11.07 -1.77
C ASP A 53 -13.82 10.71 -0.53
N LEU A 54 -14.08 11.66 0.36
CA LEU A 54 -14.93 11.49 1.56
C LEU A 54 -16.21 12.35 1.55
N SER A 55 -16.42 13.17 0.53
CA SER A 55 -17.62 14.00 0.40
C SER A 55 -18.79 13.33 -0.34
N GLU A 56 -18.61 12.11 -0.87
CA GLU A 56 -19.64 11.36 -1.60
C GLU A 56 -20.06 10.03 -0.94
N SER A 57 -19.96 9.89 0.38
CA SER A 57 -20.46 8.72 1.12
C SER A 57 -21.40 9.05 2.26
#